data_AF-A0A7J6RZS2-F1
#
_entry.id   AF-A0A7J6RZS2-F1
#
_cell.length_a   1.000
_cell.length_b   1.000
_cell.length_c   1.000
_cell.angle_alpha   90.00
_cell.angle_beta   90.00
_cell.angle_gamma   90.00
#
_symmetry.space_group_name_H-M   'P 1'
#
loop_
_entity.id
_entity.type
_entity.pdbx_description
1 polymer ?
#
loop_
_entity_poly.entity_id
_entity_poly.type
_entity_poly.pdbx_seq_one_letter_code
_entity_poly.pdbx_strand_id
1 'polypeptide(L)'
;MPLPSTSDTISRDYLDAKAIAFATGPYWIKLLVSNALAGSIIGPHGSRLSKLELDTATVIRISPKGQFFPTTHDRVMVIAAKDGQGASRAIRRICGTILKLGCHLHSTQQSRGHQKDVSIAFRLAVP
;
A
#
# COMPACT_ATOMS: atom_id res chain seq x y z
N MET A 1 -4.31 1.43 -40.64
CA MET A 1 -3.96 2.00 -39.32
C MET A 1 -4.35 0.96 -38.28
N PRO A 2 -3.41 0.30 -37.59
CA PRO A 2 -3.77 -0.58 -36.48
C PRO A 2 -4.33 0.28 -35.34
N LEU A 3 -5.48 -0.11 -34.79
CA LEU A 3 -6.05 0.54 -33.62
C LEU A 3 -5.19 0.21 -32.39
N PRO A 4 -4.97 1.18 -31.48
CA PRO A 4 -4.24 0.92 -30.24
C PRO A 4 -4.96 -0.16 -29.43
N SER A 5 -4.19 -1.11 -28.90
CA SER A 5 -4.74 -2.21 -28.12
C SER A 5 -5.42 -1.65 -26.86
N THR A 6 -6.62 -2.13 -26.55
CA THR A 6 -7.41 -1.69 -25.39
C THR A 6 -6.69 -1.84 -24.04
N SER A 7 -5.63 -2.66 -23.99
CA SER A 7 -4.77 -2.84 -22.81
C SER A 7 -3.85 -1.64 -22.54
N ASP A 8 -3.43 -0.93 -23.58
CA ASP A 8 -2.46 0.19 -23.46
C ASP A 8 -3.16 1.48 -23.02
N THR A 9 -4.38 1.72 -23.51
CA THR A 9 -5.18 2.90 -23.16
C THR A 9 -5.59 2.89 -21.68
N ILE A 10 -6.08 1.75 -21.18
CA ILE A 10 -6.49 1.60 -19.76
C ILE A 10 -5.32 1.85 -18.81
N SER A 11 -4.12 1.43 -19.21
CA SER A 11 -2.91 1.59 -18.39
C SER A 11 -2.48 3.06 -18.28
N ARG A 12 -2.55 3.83 -19.38
CA ARG A 12 -2.17 5.25 -19.42
C ARG A 12 -3.16 6.10 -18.60
N ASP A 13 -4.45 5.93 -18.86
CA ASP A 13 -5.51 6.66 -18.17
C ASP A 13 -5.50 6.38 -16.66
N TYR A 14 -5.22 5.13 -16.27
CA TYR A 14 -5.08 4.75 -14.87
C TYR A 14 -3.86 5.40 -14.21
N LEU A 15 -2.72 5.49 -14.91
CA LEU A 15 -1.52 6.16 -14.39
C LEU A 15 -1.74 7.67 -14.22
N ASP A 16 -2.43 8.30 -15.16
CA ASP A 16 -2.76 9.73 -15.11
C ASP A 16 -3.74 10.02 -13.97
N ALA A 17 -4.78 9.21 -13.80
CA ALA A 17 -5.69 9.30 -12.65
C ALA A 17 -4.95 9.14 -11.32
N LYS A 18 -3.96 8.24 -11.26
CA LYS A 18 -3.10 8.05 -10.09
C LYS A 18 -2.28 9.31 -9.81
N ALA A 19 -1.63 9.88 -10.83
CA ALA A 19 -0.83 11.10 -10.70
C ALA A 19 -1.67 12.28 -10.22
N ILE A 20 -2.87 12.47 -10.79
CA ILE A 20 -3.81 13.52 -10.39
C ILE A 20 -4.22 13.34 -8.92
N ALA A 21 -4.57 12.13 -8.49
CA ALA A 21 -4.94 11.89 -7.09
C ALA A 21 -3.83 12.26 -6.10
N PHE A 22 -2.56 11.99 -6.46
CA PHE A 22 -1.40 12.39 -5.65
C PHE A 22 -1.10 13.88 -5.69
N ALA A 23 -1.51 14.59 -6.74
CA ALA A 23 -1.36 16.04 -6.85
C ALA A 23 -2.49 16.83 -6.17
N THR A 24 -3.69 16.26 -6.08
CA THR A 24 -4.91 17.00 -5.68
C THR A 24 -5.42 16.67 -4.27
N GLY A 25 -5.12 15.48 -3.73
CA GLY A 25 -5.71 15.06 -2.44
C GLY A 25 -5.02 15.70 -1.23
N PRO A 26 -5.70 16.43 -0.33
CA PRO A 26 -5.06 17.11 0.79
C PRO A 26 -4.52 16.15 1.87
N TYR A 27 -4.81 14.85 1.78
CA TYR A 27 -4.40 13.84 2.75
C TYR A 27 -3.43 12.83 2.14
N TRP A 28 -2.18 12.88 2.60
CA TRP A 28 -1.17 11.88 2.28
C TRP A 28 -0.70 11.15 3.53
N ILE A 29 -0.63 9.83 3.45
CA ILE A 29 -0.14 8.99 4.54
C ILE A 29 1.02 8.16 3.99
N LYS A 30 2.16 8.21 4.68
CA LYS A 30 3.34 7.39 4.38
C LYS A 30 3.54 6.37 5.49
N LEU A 31 3.67 5.10 5.09
CA LEU A 31 3.88 3.96 5.97
C LEU A 31 5.10 3.18 5.49
N LEU A 32 5.93 2.74 6.43
CA LEU A 32 6.89 1.67 6.18
C LEU A 32 6.21 0.33 6.41
N VAL A 33 6.34 -0.57 5.44
CA VAL A 33 5.77 -1.92 5.49
C VAL A 33 6.83 -2.94 5.11
N SER A 34 6.95 -4.01 5.88
CA SER A 34 7.90 -5.09 5.55
C SER A 34 7.58 -5.71 4.18
N ASN A 35 8.58 -6.29 3.52
CA ASN A 35 8.38 -6.90 2.21
C ASN A 35 7.26 -7.97 2.20
N ALA A 36 7.15 -8.76 3.28
CA ALA A 36 6.11 -9.77 3.45
C ALA A 36 4.71 -9.13 3.59
N LEU A 37 4.58 -8.09 4.42
CA LEU A 37 3.32 -7.36 4.58
C LEU A 37 2.89 -6.68 3.28
N ALA A 38 3.84 -6.06 2.57
CA ALA A 38 3.59 -5.44 1.27
C ALA A 38 3.05 -6.46 0.26
N GLY A 39 3.61 -7.67 0.21
CA GLY A 39 3.10 -8.75 -0.64
C GLY A 39 1.66 -9.13 -0.31
N SER A 40 1.34 -9.23 0.98
CA SER A 40 -0.03 -9.58 1.45
C SER A 40 -1.06 -8.47 1.18
N ILE A 41 -0.65 -7.20 1.27
CA ILE A 41 -1.49 -6.05 0.94
C ILE A 41 -1.74 -5.97 -0.57
N ILE A 42 -0.71 -6.21 -1.39
CA ILE A 42 -0.85 -6.22 -2.86
C ILE A 42 -1.77 -7.37 -3.31
N GLY A 43 -1.55 -8.57 -2.76
CA GLY A 43 -2.25 -9.77 -3.14
C GLY A 43 -1.86 -10.27 -4.55
N PRO A 44 -2.41 -11.43 -4.96
CA PRO A 44 -2.13 -12.00 -6.28
C PRO A 44 -2.61 -11.04 -7.38
N HIS A 45 -1.73 -10.75 -8.33
CA HIS A 45 -1.98 -9.84 -9.46
C HIS A 45 -2.44 -8.43 -9.06
N GLY A 46 -2.14 -7.97 -7.83
CA GLY A 46 -2.59 -6.65 -7.34
C GLY A 46 -4.08 -6.57 -7.00
N SER A 47 -4.82 -7.67 -7.06
CA SER A 47 -6.28 -7.70 -6.84
C SER A 47 -6.71 -7.12 -5.48
N ARG A 48 -5.96 -7.40 -4.41
CA ARG A 48 -6.28 -6.89 -3.07
C ARG A 48 -5.99 -5.40 -2.95
N LEU A 49 -4.93 -4.91 -3.58
CA LEU A 49 -4.62 -3.48 -3.63
C LEU A 49 -5.69 -2.70 -4.40
N SER A 50 -6.08 -3.17 -5.59
CA SER A 50 -7.12 -2.52 -6.39
C SER A 50 -8.47 -2.51 -5.67
N LYS A 51 -8.82 -3.60 -4.99
CA LYS A 51 -10.02 -3.66 -4.16
C LYS A 51 -9.94 -2.71 -2.96
N LEU A 52 -8.79 -2.62 -2.31
CA LEU A 52 -8.57 -1.69 -1.21
C LEU A 52 -8.76 -0.24 -1.68
N GLU A 53 -8.13 0.14 -2.79
CA GLU A 53 -8.28 1.47 -3.40
C GLU A 53 -9.75 1.80 -3.71
N LEU A 54 -10.49 0.85 -4.29
CA LEU A 54 -11.91 0.98 -4.61
C LEU A 54 -12.77 1.13 -3.36
N ASP A 55 -12.62 0.22 -2.38
CA ASP A 55 -13.44 0.18 -1.15
C ASP A 55 -13.25 1.45 -0.30
N THR A 56 -12.06 2.04 -0.33
CA THR A 56 -11.72 3.21 0.51
C THR A 56 -11.73 4.53 -0.25
N ALA A 57 -11.97 4.51 -1.57
CA ALA A 57 -11.88 5.67 -2.45
C ALA A 57 -10.54 6.40 -2.31
N THR A 58 -9.45 5.64 -2.19
CA THR A 58 -8.08 6.16 -2.05
C THR A 58 -7.18 5.59 -3.13
N VAL A 59 -6.06 6.26 -3.34
CA VAL A 59 -5.03 5.81 -4.27
C VAL A 59 -3.80 5.40 -3.49
N ILE A 60 -3.27 4.22 -3.75
CA ILE A 60 -2.18 3.63 -2.98
C ILE A 60 -1.02 3.27 -3.91
N ARG A 61 0.19 3.68 -3.52
CA ARG A 61 1.43 3.28 -4.18
C ARG A 61 2.33 2.60 -3.17
N ILE A 62 3.00 1.55 -3.62
CA ILE A 62 4.00 0.84 -2.82
C ILE A 62 5.28 0.82 -3.65
N SER A 63 6.43 1.04 -3.02
CA SER A 63 7.71 0.95 -3.70
C SER A 63 7.84 -0.41 -4.41
N PRO A 64 8.44 -0.48 -5.61
CA PRO A 64 8.68 -1.73 -6.31
C PRO A 64 9.38 -2.78 -5.45
N LYS A 65 9.24 -4.06 -5.81
CA LYS A 65 9.97 -5.15 -5.13
C LYS A 65 11.47 -4.88 -5.25
N GLY A 66 12.20 -4.96 -4.14
CA GLY A 66 13.63 -4.67 -4.08
C GLY A 66 13.99 -3.19 -3.88
N GLN A 67 13.02 -2.27 -3.93
CA GLN A 67 13.22 -0.88 -3.52
C GLN A 67 12.79 -0.68 -2.08
N PHE A 68 13.78 -0.57 -1.19
CA PHE A 68 13.59 -0.43 0.24
C PHE A 68 13.90 1.00 0.71
N PHE A 69 13.35 1.35 1.86
CA PHE A 69 13.77 2.53 2.59
C PHE A 69 15.22 2.35 3.06
N PRO A 70 16.06 3.41 3.04
CA PRO A 70 17.48 3.27 3.36
C PRO A 70 17.71 2.56 4.70
N THR A 71 18.70 1.68 4.75
CA THR A 71 19.09 0.91 5.95
C THR A 71 18.03 -0.04 6.51
N THR A 72 16.88 -0.21 5.85
CA THR A 72 15.85 -1.17 6.24
C THR A 72 15.52 -2.16 5.12
N HIS A 73 14.73 -3.18 5.45
CA HIS A 73 14.11 -4.07 4.46
C HIS A 73 12.62 -3.76 4.25
N ASP A 74 12.22 -2.54 4.59
CA ASP A 74 10.85 -2.08 4.49
C ASP A 74 10.62 -1.32 3.19
N ARG A 75 9.44 -1.50 2.63
CA ARG A 75 8.94 -0.82 1.44
C ARG A 75 8.16 0.41 1.87
N VAL A 76 8.22 1.46 1.06
CA VAL A 76 7.47 2.69 1.29
C VAL A 76 6.09 2.53 0.67
N MET A 77 5.05 2.63 1.48
CA MET A 77 3.66 2.73 1.05
C MET A 77 3.20 4.18 1.21
N VAL A 78 2.57 4.71 0.17
CA VAL A 78 1.97 6.05 0.17
C VAL A 78 0.51 5.94 -0.21
N ILE A 79 -0.36 6.54 0.60
CA ILE A 79 -1.80 6.62 0.39
C ILE A 79 -2.13 8.09 0.11
N ALA A 80 -2.82 8.35 -0.99
CA ALA A 80 -3.43 9.63 -1.31
C ALA A 80 -4.95 9.48 -1.19
N ALA A 81 -5.59 10.38 -0.43
CA ALA A 81 -7.03 10.42 -0.28
C ALA A 81 -7.55 11.83 -0.57
N LYS A 82 -8.73 11.89 -1.19
CA LYS A 82 -9.42 13.17 -1.43
C LYS A 82 -10.09 13.69 -0.16
N ASP A 83 -10.53 12.79 0.71
CA ASP A 83 -11.28 13.07 1.93
C ASP A 83 -10.63 12.42 3.17
N GLY A 84 -10.86 13.00 4.35
CA GLY A 84 -10.38 12.44 5.62
C GLY A 84 -11.02 11.08 5.96
N GLN A 85 -12.23 10.82 5.46
CA GLN A 85 -12.93 9.56 5.66
C GLN A 85 -12.33 8.43 4.82
N GLY A 86 -11.94 8.68 3.56
CA GLY A 86 -11.19 7.74 2.74
C GLY A 86 -9.84 7.39 3.38
N ALA A 87 -9.11 8.40 3.87
CA ALA A 87 -7.85 8.19 4.59
C ALA A 87 -8.02 7.28 5.82
N SER A 88 -9.03 7.55 6.66
CA SER A 88 -9.32 6.76 7.87
C SER A 88 -9.75 5.32 7.54
N ARG A 89 -10.54 5.14 6.48
CA ARG A 89 -10.95 3.82 5.96
C ARG A 89 -9.74 3.01 5.48
N ALA A 90 -8.85 3.63 4.72
CA ALA A 90 -7.63 3.00 4.20
C ALA A 90 -6.71 2.53 5.35
N ILE A 91 -6.40 3.41 6.31
CA ILE A 91 -5.58 3.05 7.47
C ILE A 91 -6.21 1.88 8.23
N ARG A 92 -7.50 1.97 8.58
CA ARG A 92 -8.20 0.90 9.32
C ARG A 92 -8.10 -0.44 8.61
N ARG A 93 -8.25 -0.46 7.29
CA ARG A 93 -8.19 -1.70 6.50
C ARG A 93 -6.77 -2.26 6.40
N ILE A 94 -5.77 -1.38 6.25
CA ILE A 94 -4.35 -1.75 6.24
C ILE A 94 -3.92 -2.27 7.62
N CYS A 95 -4.20 -1.55 8.70
CA CYS A 95 -3.93 -1.97 10.07
C CYS A 95 -4.62 -3.30 10.39
N GLY A 96 -5.90 -3.46 10.01
CA GLY A 96 -6.60 -4.73 10.17
C GLY A 96 -5.96 -5.90 9.40
N THR A 97 -5.32 -5.63 8.26
CA THR A 97 -4.58 -6.63 7.50
C THR A 97 -3.26 -6.98 8.18
N ILE A 98 -2.53 -5.98 8.68
CA ILE A 98 -1.28 -6.16 9.42
C ILE A 98 -1.51 -6.96 10.70
N LEU A 99 -2.53 -6.61 11.48
CA LEU A 99 -2.87 -7.31 12.73
C LEU A 99 -3.28 -8.77 12.49
N LYS A 100 -4.11 -9.04 11.47
CA LYS A 100 -4.49 -10.42 11.10
C LYS A 100 -3.28 -11.27 10.70
N LEU A 101 -2.33 -10.69 9.97
CA LEU A 101 -1.10 -11.39 9.60
C LEU A 101 -0.19 -11.59 10.81
N GLY A 102 -0.08 -10.61 11.70
CA GLY A 102 0.67 -10.73 12.96
C GLY A 102 0.14 -11.86 13.85
N CYS A 103 -1.18 -12.04 13.94
CA CYS A 103 -1.79 -13.15 14.66
C CYS A 103 -1.53 -14.52 14.01
N HIS A 104 -1.57 -14.59 12.67
CA HIS A 104 -1.35 -15.86 11.96
C HIS A 104 0.12 -16.31 11.97
N LEU A 105 1.07 -15.38 12.06
CA LEU A 105 2.49 -15.71 12.23
C LEU A 105 2.83 -16.19 13.65
N HIS A 106 2.03 -15.84 14.66
CA HIS A 106 2.22 -16.32 16.03
C HIS A 106 1.93 -17.82 16.19
N SER A 107 1.04 -18.41 15.37
CA SER A 107 0.71 -19.85 15.49
C SER A 107 1.78 -20.79 14.92
N THR A 108 2.80 -20.28 14.21
CA THR A 108 3.67 -21.14 13.37
C THR A 108 5.17 -21.00 13.65
N GLN A 109 5.63 -20.19 14.62
CA GLN A 109 7.07 -19.98 14.90
C GLN A 109 7.47 -19.92 16.39
N GLN A 110 7.12 -20.94 17.18
CA GLN A 110 7.74 -21.15 18.51
C GLN A 110 8.98 -22.07 18.45
N SER A 111 9.88 -21.90 17.46
CA SER A 111 11.09 -22.75 17.42
C SER A 111 12.34 -22.20 16.74
N ARG A 112 12.41 -20.93 16.29
CA ARG A 112 13.70 -20.30 15.95
C ARG A 112 13.72 -18.84 16.36
N GLY A 113 14.50 -18.53 17.39
CA GLY A 113 14.75 -17.16 17.84
C GLY A 113 15.39 -16.35 16.73
N HIS A 114 14.66 -15.36 16.21
CA HIS A 114 15.18 -14.13 15.61
C HIS A 114 14.02 -13.13 15.52
N GLN A 115 14.22 -11.98 16.16
CA GLN A 115 13.30 -10.86 16.36
C GLN A 115 12.64 -10.39 15.04
N LYS A 116 11.32 -10.19 15.05
CA LYS A 116 10.58 -9.58 13.94
C LYS A 116 9.69 -8.45 14.46
N ASP A 117 10.29 -7.28 14.58
CA ASP A 117 9.56 -6.04 14.84
C ASP A 117 8.68 -5.68 13.63
N VAL A 118 7.36 -5.60 13.84
CA VAL A 118 6.45 -4.97 12.88
C VAL A 118 6.55 -3.47 13.11
N SER A 119 7.56 -2.84 12.52
CA SER A 119 7.77 -1.40 12.65
C SER A 119 6.86 -0.67 11.67
N ILE A 120 5.90 0.11 12.18
CA ILE A 120 5.08 1.04 11.38
C ILE A 120 5.55 2.45 11.73
N ALA A 121 6.39 3.03 10.87
CA ALA A 121 6.77 4.43 11.00
C ALA A 121 5.72 5.32 10.33
N PHE A 122 5.08 6.19 11.11
CA PHE A 122 4.21 7.25 10.61
C PHE A 122 4.99 8.55 10.57
N ARG A 123 5.16 9.14 9.38
CA ARG A 123 5.61 10.53 9.26
C ARG A 123 4.44 11.34 8.74
N LEU A 124 3.74 12.02 9.65
CA LEU A 124 2.73 13.02 9.32
C LEU A 124 3.47 14.23 8.74
N ALA A 125 3.28 14.50 7.46
CA ALA A 125 3.60 15.79 6.88
C ALA A 125 2.36 16.66 7.06
N VAL A 126 2.40 17.56 8.05
CA VAL A 126 1.41 18.62 8.21
C VAL A 126 2.01 19.86 7.52
N PRO A 127 1.27 20.57 6.66
CA PRO A 127 1.74 21.81 6.03
C PRO A 127 2.00 22.92 7.06
#